data_AF-A0A1J3D2L1-F1
#
_entry.id   AF-A0A1J3D2L1-F1
#
_cell.length_a   1.000
_cell.length_b   1.000
_cell.length_c   1.000
_cell.angle_alpha   90.00
_cell.angle_beta   90.00
_cell.angle_gamma   90.00
#
_symmetry.space_group_name_H-M   'P 1'
#
loop_
_entity.id
_entity.type
_entity.pdbx_description
1 polymer ?
#
loop_
_entity_poly.entity_id
_entity_poly.type
_entity_poly.pdbx_seq_one_letter_code
_entity_poly.pdbx_strand_id
1 'polypeptide(L)'
;VNFYRSQTVWDIGEVLGEVKEIAFDDDDLENQSQPWVRVKIKFDVSKPLRKSKLIILPNGEEVTVFFYYEKLQKRCFNCHRLNHEKDFCPLLASAKQHQAAVRRTRVLKEQQEKNPVIKNS
;
A
#
# COMPACT_ATOMS: atom_id res chain seq x y z
N VAL A 1 -0.34 0.47 32.05
CA VAL A 1 -1.18 -0.59 31.45
C VAL A 1 -0.42 -1.16 30.28
N ASN A 2 -0.17 -2.47 30.22
CA ASN A 2 0.47 -3.10 29.07
C ASN A 2 -0.60 -3.42 28.01
N PHE A 3 -0.50 -2.80 26.83
CA PHE A 3 -1.40 -3.01 25.70
C PHE A 3 -0.90 -4.12 24.76
N TYR A 4 0.23 -4.74 25.08
CA TYR A 4 0.82 -5.80 24.29
C TYR A 4 0.19 -7.14 24.68
N ARG A 5 -0.96 -7.44 24.06
CA ARG A 5 -1.75 -8.66 24.26
C ARG A 5 -2.06 -9.33 22.93
N SER A 6 -2.36 -10.63 22.98
CA SER A 6 -2.78 -11.47 21.85
C SER A 6 -3.91 -10.82 21.05
N GLN A 7 -4.92 -10.28 21.72
CA GLN A 7 -6.03 -9.57 21.09
C GLN A 7 -5.57 -8.32 20.33
N THR A 8 -4.64 -7.54 20.90
CA THR A 8 -4.12 -6.35 20.22
C THR A 8 -3.31 -6.72 18.98
N VAL A 9 -2.52 -7.79 19.04
CA VAL A 9 -1.82 -8.34 17.87
C VAL A 9 -2.82 -8.79 16.80
N TRP A 10 -3.90 -9.45 17.22
CA TRP A 10 -4.96 -9.91 16.33
C TRP A 10 -5.63 -8.73 15.62
N ASP A 11 -6.08 -7.72 16.36
CA ASP A 11 -6.73 -6.52 15.84
C ASP A 11 -5.83 -5.77 14.86
N ILE A 12 -4.53 -5.67 15.17
CA ILE A 12 -3.53 -5.10 14.26
C ILE A 12 -3.42 -5.94 12.97
N GLY A 13 -3.44 -7.27 13.09
CA GLY A 13 -3.42 -8.19 11.95
C GLY A 13 -4.64 -8.02 11.02
N GLU A 14 -5.83 -7.78 11.59
CA GLU A 14 -7.07 -7.57 10.84
C GLU A 14 -7.03 -6.34 9.92
N VAL A 15 -6.21 -5.35 10.26
CA VAL A 15 -5.95 -4.18 9.41
C VAL A 15 -5.31 -4.57 8.06
N LEU A 16 -4.61 -5.70 8.02
CA LEU A 16 -3.93 -6.22 6.83
C LEU A 16 -4.79 -7.25 6.08
N GLY A 17 -5.57 -8.05 6.78
CA GLY A 17 -6.41 -9.10 6.20
C GLY A 17 -7.00 -10.01 7.26
N GLU A 18 -7.68 -11.08 6.84
CA GLU A 18 -8.25 -12.06 7.75
C GLU A 18 -7.14 -12.82 8.49
N VAL A 19 -7.07 -12.68 9.81
CA VAL A 19 -6.08 -13.36 10.64
C VAL A 19 -6.45 -14.85 10.75
N LYS A 20 -5.45 -15.71 10.60
CA LYS A 20 -5.58 -17.18 10.71
C LYS A 20 -4.87 -17.72 11.94
N GLU A 21 -3.74 -17.13 12.29
CA GLU A 21 -2.87 -17.62 13.35
C GLU A 21 -1.99 -16.47 13.84
N ILE A 22 -1.75 -16.41 15.15
CA ILE A 22 -0.75 -15.54 15.76
C ILE A 22 0.26 -16.43 16.47
N ALA A 23 1.55 -16.15 16.29
CA ALA A 23 2.62 -16.78 17.06
C ALA A 23 2.95 -15.88 18.24
N PHE A 24 1.99 -15.76 19.16
CA PHE A 24 2.06 -14.93 20.35
C PHE A 24 1.24 -15.56 21.46
N ASP A 25 1.83 -15.67 22.65
CA ASP A 25 1.16 -16.13 23.84
C ASP A 25 1.22 -15.03 24.91
N ASP A 26 0.08 -14.74 25.54
CA ASP A 26 -0.02 -13.74 26.60
C ASP A 26 0.72 -14.19 27.87
N ASP A 27 0.85 -15.50 28.08
CA ASP A 27 1.46 -16.07 29.29
C ASP A 27 3.01 -16.07 29.21
N ASP A 28 3.58 -15.96 28.01
CA ASP A 28 5.03 -15.99 27.76
C ASP A 28 5.64 -14.59 27.48
N LEU A 29 4.97 -13.52 27.90
CA LEU A 29 5.42 -12.14 27.72
C LEU A 29 6.87 -11.90 28.19
N GLU A 30 7.29 -12.55 29.28
CA GLU A 30 8.64 -12.43 29.85
C GLU A 30 9.70 -13.23 29.07
N ASN A 31 9.29 -14.25 28.31
CA ASN A 31 10.18 -15.11 27.53
C ASN A 31 10.24 -14.72 26.05
N GLN A 32 9.64 -13.59 25.69
CA GLN A 32 9.63 -13.13 24.31
C GLN A 32 10.96 -12.47 23.95
N SER A 33 11.92 -13.29 23.49
CA SER A 33 13.26 -12.85 23.11
C SER A 33 13.31 -11.93 21.87
N GLN A 34 12.27 -11.92 21.04
CA GLN A 34 12.25 -11.19 19.77
C GLN A 34 11.40 -9.92 19.90
N PRO A 35 11.82 -8.78 19.32
CA PRO A 35 11.07 -7.53 19.38
C PRO A 35 9.91 -7.46 18.36
N TRP A 36 9.48 -8.61 17.82
CA TRP A 36 8.40 -8.69 16.83
C TRP A 36 7.57 -9.96 17.02
N VAL A 37 6.33 -9.87 16.54
CA VAL A 37 5.37 -10.98 16.53
C VAL A 37 5.10 -11.42 15.10
N ARG A 38 4.90 -12.72 14.90
CA ARG A 38 4.47 -13.27 13.61
C ARG A 38 2.97 -13.48 13.59
N VAL A 39 2.35 -13.01 12.52
CA VAL A 39 0.92 -13.20 12.27
C VAL A 39 0.75 -13.79 10.89
N LYS A 40 -0.07 -14.84 10.80
CA LYS A 40 -0.46 -15.48 9.53
C LYS A 40 -1.82 -14.91 9.12
N ILE A 41 -1.86 -14.30 7.96
CA ILE A 41 -3.06 -13.63 7.44
C ILE A 41 -3.42 -14.14 6.05
N LYS A 42 -4.70 -14.08 5.72
CA LYS A 42 -5.22 -14.15 4.35
C LYS A 42 -5.59 -12.74 3.92
N PHE A 43 -4.91 -12.21 2.90
CA PHE A 43 -5.10 -10.84 2.45
C PHE A 43 -5.31 -10.74 0.94
N ASP A 44 -5.83 -9.60 0.50
CA ASP A 44 -6.11 -9.31 -0.91
C ASP A 44 -4.85 -8.85 -1.65
N VAL A 45 -4.33 -9.72 -2.52
CA VAL A 45 -3.13 -9.49 -3.35
C VAL A 45 -3.29 -8.39 -4.40
N SER A 46 -4.52 -7.96 -4.68
CA SER A 46 -4.82 -6.85 -5.58
C SER A 46 -4.63 -5.48 -4.91
N LYS A 47 -4.51 -5.45 -3.58
CA LYS A 47 -4.23 -4.23 -2.81
C LYS A 47 -2.73 -4.06 -2.58
N PRO A 48 -2.22 -2.82 -2.50
CA PRO A 48 -0.83 -2.56 -2.15
C PRO A 48 -0.49 -3.12 -0.76
N LEU A 49 0.67 -3.75 -0.63
CA LEU A 49 1.19 -4.13 0.68
C LEU A 49 1.46 -2.90 1.54
N ARG A 50 0.90 -2.90 2.74
CA ARG A 50 1.12 -1.84 3.74
C ARG A 50 2.42 -2.12 4.50
N LYS A 51 3.30 -1.11 4.59
CA LYS A 51 4.58 -1.22 5.32
C LYS A 51 4.49 -0.78 6.77
N SER A 52 3.56 0.11 7.07
CA SER A 52 3.32 0.59 8.42
C SER A 52 1.89 1.08 8.58
N LYS A 53 1.47 1.24 9.84
CA LYS A 53 0.21 1.84 10.21
C LYS A 53 0.37 2.56 11.55
N LEU A 54 -0.08 3.81 11.60
CA LEU A 54 -0.29 4.52 12.85
C LEU A 54 -1.56 3.98 13.51
N ILE A 55 -1.41 3.52 14.75
CA ILE A 55 -2.50 3.05 15.62
C ILE A 55 -2.57 3.97 16.83
N ILE A 56 -3.79 4.14 17.35
CA ILE A 56 -4.05 4.91 18.57
C ILE A 56 -4.36 3.90 19.66
N LEU A 57 -3.56 3.90 20.71
CA LEU A 57 -3.77 3.05 21.87
C LEU A 57 -4.92 3.59 22.74
N PRO A 58 -5.54 2.75 23.60
CA PRO A 58 -6.65 3.20 24.46
C PRO A 58 -6.30 4.34 25.42
N ASN A 59 -5.02 4.52 25.74
CA ASN A 59 -4.51 5.66 26.54
C ASN A 59 -4.37 6.96 25.71
N GLY A 60 -4.69 6.95 24.41
CA GLY A 60 -4.56 8.08 23.50
C GLY A 60 -3.17 8.22 22.85
N GLU A 61 -2.25 7.30 23.13
CA GLU A 61 -0.90 7.35 22.55
C GLU A 61 -0.89 6.86 21.10
N GLU A 62 -0.17 7.57 20.23
CA GLU A 62 0.00 7.19 18.84
C GLU A 62 1.27 6.35 18.66
N VAL A 63 1.09 5.12 18.16
CA VAL A 63 2.21 4.20 17.92
C VAL A 63 2.22 3.82 16.43
N THR A 64 3.40 3.83 15.82
CA THR A 64 3.57 3.33 14.45
C THR A 64 3.99 1.87 14.49
N VAL A 65 3.14 1.00 13.97
CA VAL A 65 3.46 -0.42 13.77
C VAL A 65 4.05 -0.61 12.38
N PHE A 66 5.15 -1.35 12.29
CA PHE A 66 5.79 -1.72 11.04
C PHE A 66 5.46 -3.17 10.67
N PHE A 67 5.22 -3.40 9.38
CA PHE A 67 4.86 -4.70 8.84
C PHE A 67 5.95 -5.22 7.91
N TYR A 68 6.44 -6.41 8.25
CA TYR A 68 7.39 -7.16 7.44
C TYR A 68 6.72 -8.45 6.99
N TYR A 69 6.84 -8.75 5.71
CA TYR A 69 6.18 -9.90 5.08
C TYR A 69 7.23 -10.93 4.71
N GLU A 70 7.05 -12.16 5.18
CA GLU A 70 7.92 -13.27 4.85
C GLU A 70 7.53 -13.90 3.50
N LYS A 71 8.53 -14.45 2.79
CA LYS A 71 8.34 -15.24 1.55
C LYS A 71 7.63 -14.48 0.41
N LEU A 72 7.78 -13.16 0.36
CA LEU A 72 7.36 -12.34 -0.78
C LEU A 72 8.27 -12.58 -1.98
N GLN A 73 7.80 -13.36 -2.96
CA GLN A 73 8.57 -13.63 -4.17
C GLN A 73 8.55 -12.44 -5.15
N LYS A 74 7.36 -12.07 -5.65
CA LYS A 74 7.20 -11.03 -6.66
C LYS A 74 6.13 -10.02 -6.23
N ARG A 75 6.48 -8.74 -6.31
CA ARG A 75 5.56 -7.60 -6.14
C ARG A 75 5.89 -6.52 -7.15
N CYS A 76 4.89 -5.74 -7.53
CA CYS A 76 5.10 -4.56 -8.34
C CYS A 76 5.88 -3.50 -7.54
N PHE A 77 7.08 -3.14 -7.99
CA PHE A 77 7.89 -2.10 -7.32
C PHE A 77 7.28 -0.70 -7.40
N ASN A 78 6.35 -0.47 -8.31
CA ASN A 78 5.64 0.82 -8.42
C ASN A 78 4.43 0.91 -7.48
N CYS A 79 3.49 -0.03 -7.56
CA CYS A 79 2.23 0.05 -6.82
C CYS A 79 2.10 -0.94 -5.66
N HIS A 80 3.10 -1.80 -5.46
CA HIS A 80 3.23 -2.71 -4.31
C HIS A 80 2.18 -3.82 -4.21
N ARG A 81 1.43 -4.08 -5.29
CA ARG A 81 0.51 -5.22 -5.44
C ARG A 81 1.27 -6.47 -5.88
N LEU A 82 0.73 -7.66 -5.59
CA LEU A 82 1.36 -8.95 -5.93
C LEU A 82 0.83 -9.55 -7.23
N ASN A 83 -0.23 -8.97 -7.82
CA ASN A 83 -0.92 -9.55 -8.97
C ASN A 83 -0.33 -9.19 -10.35
N HIS A 84 0.76 -8.42 -10.41
CA HIS A 84 1.45 -8.08 -11.66
C HIS A 84 2.90 -7.65 -11.41
N GLU A 85 3.72 -7.72 -12.46
CA GLU A 85 5.08 -7.16 -12.49
C GLU A 85 5.07 -5.68 -12.88
N LYS A 86 6.14 -4.94 -12.56
CA LYS A 86 6.22 -3.49 -12.76
C LYS A 86 5.86 -3.04 -14.18
N ASP A 87 6.26 -3.81 -15.19
CA ASP A 87 6.08 -3.45 -16.60
C ASP A 87 4.60 -3.49 -17.03
N PHE A 88 3.79 -4.28 -16.33
CA PHE A 88 2.34 -4.39 -16.52
C PHE A 88 1.55 -3.56 -15.51
N CYS A 89 2.18 -2.59 -14.84
CA CYS A 89 1.52 -1.82 -13.80
C CYS A 89 0.42 -0.90 -14.38
N PRO A 90 -0.85 -1.06 -13.96
CA PRO A 90 -1.95 -0.26 -14.49
C PRO A 90 -1.80 1.22 -14.14
N LEU A 91 -1.20 1.55 -12.98
CA LEU A 91 -0.92 2.94 -12.60
C LEU A 91 0.12 3.58 -13.52
N LEU A 92 1.16 2.82 -13.92
CA LEU A 92 2.16 3.32 -14.87
C LEU A 92 1.57 3.46 -16.27
N ALA A 93 0.76 2.50 -16.71
CA ALA A 93 0.07 2.57 -17.99
C ALA A 93 -0.84 3.81 -18.06
N SER A 94 -1.65 4.03 -17.02
CA SER A 94 -2.52 5.21 -16.91
C SER A 94 -1.73 6.51 -16.90
N ALA A 95 -0.62 6.59 -16.14
CA ALA A 95 0.24 7.78 -16.12
C ALA A 95 0.82 8.11 -17.51
N LYS A 96 1.30 7.09 -18.24
CA LYS A 96 1.80 7.27 -19.63
C LYS A 96 0.70 7.77 -20.57
N GLN A 97 -0.50 7.20 -20.47
CA GLN A 97 -1.65 7.61 -21.27
C GLN A 97 -2.04 9.08 -20.99
N HIS A 98 -2.07 9.47 -19.72
CA HIS A 98 -2.36 10.85 -19.33
C HIS A 98 -1.31 11.82 -19.90
N GLN A 99 -0.02 11.50 -19.77
CA GLN A 99 1.06 12.31 -20.33
C GLN A 99 0.94 12.44 -21.87
N ALA A 100 0.63 11.34 -22.56
CA ALA A 100 0.42 11.35 -24.00
C ALA A 100 -0.79 12.23 -24.40
N ALA A 101 -1.89 12.19 -23.63
CA ALA A 101 -3.05 13.04 -23.84
C ALA A 101 -2.71 14.52 -23.66
N VAL A 102 -2.04 14.88 -22.56
CA VAL A 102 -1.57 16.26 -22.31
C VAL A 102 -0.68 16.77 -23.44
N ARG A 103 0.27 15.94 -23.91
CA ARG A 103 1.14 16.30 -25.04
C ARG A 103 0.33 16.54 -26.32
N ARG A 104 -0.64 15.69 -26.65
CA ARG A 104 -1.51 15.87 -27.82
C ARG A 104 -2.29 17.17 -27.74
N THR A 105 -2.90 17.47 -26.60
CA THR A 105 -3.64 18.73 -26.40
C THR A 105 -2.73 19.95 -26.60
N ARG A 106 -1.50 19.92 -26.06
CA ARG A 106 -0.54 21.02 -26.24
C ARG A 106 -0.18 21.23 -27.72
N VAL A 107 0.14 20.15 -28.44
CA VAL A 107 0.49 20.21 -29.87
C VAL A 107 -0.68 20.76 -30.70
N LEU A 108 -1.91 20.32 -30.43
CA LEU A 108 -3.09 20.80 -31.14
C LEU A 108 -3.34 22.30 -30.91
N LYS A 109 -3.15 22.77 -29.67
CA LYS A 109 -3.27 24.20 -29.34
C LYS A 109 -2.21 25.05 -30.04
N GLU A 110 -0.95 24.61 -30.01
CA GLU A 110 0.15 25.26 -30.74
C GLU A 110 -0.10 25.32 -32.26
N GLN A 111 -0.74 24.29 -32.84
CA GLN A 111 -1.11 24.26 -34.25
C GLN A 111 -2.25 25.24 -34.60
N GLN A 112 -3.25 25.37 -33.74
CA GLN A 112 -4.33 26.34 -33.90
C GLN A 112 -3.82 27.79 -33.81
N GLU A 113 -2.92 28.06 -32.88
CA GLU A 113 -2.30 29.40 -32.73
C GLU A 113 -1.46 29.78 -33.95
N LYS A 114 -0.82 28.80 -34.62
CA LYS A 114 -0.01 29.02 -35.83
C LYS A 114 -0.82 29.14 -37.12
N ASN A 115 -2.04 28.62 -37.16
CA ASN A 115 -2.97 28.74 -38.29
C ASN A 115 -4.13 29.67 -37.92
N PRO A 116 -3.94 31.01 -37.93
CA PRO A 116 -5.04 31.92 -37.65
C PRO A 116 -6.14 31.71 -38.70
N VAL A 117 -7.32 31.27 -38.23
CA VAL A 117 -8.51 31.14 -39.08
C VAL A 117 -8.91 32.56 -39.50
N ILE A 118 -8.61 32.92 -40.75
CA ILE A 118 -9.10 34.16 -41.35
C ILE A 118 -10.62 34.02 -41.47
N LYS A 119 -11.36 34.69 -40.58
CA LYS A 119 -12.81 34.85 -40.74
C LYS A 119 -13.02 35.90 -41.82
N ASN A 120 -13.40 35.46 -43.01
CA ASN A 120 -13.82 36.36 -44.08
C ASN A 120 -15.17 36.97 -43.66
N SER A 121 -15.18 38.29 -43.44
CA SER A 121 -16.37 39.13 -43.26
C SER A 121 -16.97 39.53 -44.59
#